data_AF-A0A8J3G0U3-F1
#
_entry.id   AF-A0A8J3G0U3-F1
#
_cell.length_a   1.000
_cell.length_b   1.000
_cell.length_c   1.000
_cell.angle_alpha   90.00
_cell.angle_beta   90.00
_cell.angle_gamma   90.00
#
_symmetry.space_group_name_H-M   'P 1'
#
loop_
_entity.id
_entity.type
_entity.pdbx_description
1 polymer ?
#
loop_
_entity_poly.entity_id
_entity_poly.type
_entity_poly.pdbx_seq_one_letter_code
_entity_poly.pdbx_strand_id
1 'polypeptide(L)'
;MIFKTQNIWVDWYLISSSVKSHGAREITSWLNDDIQGADSADRVINQLHEAAKLESPPYGGYLGSGNAHHWGMFKGIVYIRCEYVEEMKVAMTYEQAVSALENYKKFLLSKRTDPANPPETFEIEYQLEGDEAADFYFNKLGGRLGYTLEERKAMAKEQKRRGKK
;
A
#
# COMPACT_ATOMS: atom_id res chain seq x y z
N MET A 1 -9.85 -16.88 -11.25
CA MET A 1 -9.06 -15.79 -10.67
C MET A 1 -7.61 -16.20 -10.82
N ILE A 2 -6.83 -15.47 -11.62
CA ILE A 2 -5.42 -15.80 -11.91
C ILE A 2 -4.58 -14.92 -10.98
N PHE A 3 -3.81 -15.52 -10.08
CA PHE A 3 -2.90 -14.80 -9.19
C PHE A 3 -1.56 -14.60 -9.90
N LYS A 4 -0.98 -13.39 -9.82
CA LYS A 4 0.39 -13.11 -10.27
C LYS A 4 1.30 -13.09 -9.06
N THR A 5 2.28 -14.00 -9.04
CA THR A 5 3.30 -14.12 -7.99
C THR A 5 4.66 -13.78 -8.59
N GLN A 6 5.46 -12.93 -7.94
CA GLN A 6 6.84 -12.64 -8.35
C GLN A 6 7.81 -12.71 -7.18
N ASN A 7 8.94 -13.38 -7.40
CA ASN A 7 10.09 -13.43 -6.51
C ASN A 7 10.96 -12.18 -6.67
N ILE A 8 11.23 -11.45 -5.58
CA ILE A 8 12.07 -10.25 -5.60
C ILE A 8 13.48 -10.61 -5.11
N TRP A 9 14.50 -10.44 -5.97
CA TRP A 9 15.92 -10.58 -5.63
C TRP A 9 16.49 -9.24 -5.15
N VAL A 10 17.19 -9.21 -4.01
CA VAL A 10 17.62 -7.95 -3.38
C VAL A 10 18.91 -7.40 -4.00
N ASP A 11 18.77 -6.50 -4.98
CA ASP A 11 19.75 -5.44 -5.26
C ASP A 11 19.03 -4.11 -5.56
N TRP A 12 19.10 -3.18 -4.62
CA TRP A 12 18.09 -2.13 -4.37
C TRP A 12 17.91 -1.08 -5.48
N TYR A 13 18.90 -0.88 -6.35
CA TYR A 13 18.79 0.02 -7.51
C TYR A 13 18.44 -0.71 -8.82
N LEU A 14 18.56 -2.04 -8.84
CA LEU A 14 18.36 -2.86 -10.05
C LEU A 14 16.98 -3.51 -10.09
N ILE A 15 16.24 -3.61 -8.98
CA ILE A 15 14.91 -4.24 -8.95
C ILE A 15 13.87 -3.40 -9.68
N SER A 16 13.79 -2.08 -9.44
CA SER A 16 12.75 -1.26 -10.08
C SER A 16 12.93 -1.16 -11.60
N SER A 17 14.17 -1.30 -12.08
CA SER A 17 14.51 -1.25 -13.51
C SER A 17 14.48 -2.61 -14.21
N SER A 18 14.60 -3.74 -13.49
CA SER A 18 14.57 -5.09 -14.06
C SER A 18 13.24 -5.83 -13.91
N VAL A 19 12.39 -5.42 -12.96
CA VAL A 19 11.04 -5.98 -12.78
C VAL A 19 10.12 -5.44 -13.87
N LYS A 20 9.70 -6.32 -14.80
CA LYS A 20 8.81 -5.94 -15.91
C LYS A 20 7.36 -5.64 -15.48
N SER A 21 6.95 -6.07 -14.29
CA SER A 21 5.60 -5.85 -13.78
C SER A 21 5.46 -4.44 -13.17
N HIS A 22 4.42 -3.72 -13.58
CA HIS A 22 4.09 -2.42 -13.01
C HIS A 22 3.58 -2.55 -11.57
N GLY A 23 2.81 -3.59 -11.26
CA GLY A 23 2.26 -3.84 -9.93
C GLY A 23 3.34 -4.21 -8.92
N ALA A 24 4.26 -5.09 -9.31
CA ALA A 24 5.40 -5.43 -8.45
C ALA A 24 6.29 -4.22 -8.19
N ARG A 25 6.57 -3.42 -9.23
CA ARG A 25 7.28 -2.14 -9.07
C ARG A 25 6.55 -1.19 -8.12
N GLU A 26 5.24 -1.02 -8.29
CA GLU A 26 4.42 -0.16 -7.43
C GLU A 26 4.45 -0.59 -5.97
N ILE A 27 4.30 -1.89 -5.69
CA ILE A 27 4.38 -2.41 -4.31
C ILE A 27 5.77 -2.15 -3.73
N THR A 28 6.84 -2.43 -4.48
CA THR A 28 8.20 -2.21 -3.99
C THR A 28 8.52 -0.74 -3.74
N SER A 29 8.08 0.16 -4.62
CA SER A 29 8.25 1.61 -4.48
C SER A 29 7.46 2.14 -3.31
N TRP A 30 6.21 1.70 -3.13
CA TRP A 30 5.39 2.09 -1.99
C TRP A 30 6.03 1.67 -0.66
N LEU A 31 6.47 0.42 -0.55
CA LEU A 31 7.17 -0.08 0.64
C LEU A 31 8.47 0.70 0.92
N ASN A 32 9.22 1.06 -0.12
CA ASN A 32 10.48 1.78 0.04
C ASN A 32 10.28 3.25 0.42
N ASP A 33 9.42 3.96 -0.31
CA ASP A 33 9.35 5.41 -0.26
C ASP A 33 8.46 5.89 0.89
N ASP A 34 7.42 5.12 1.23
CA ASP A 34 6.40 5.53 2.21
C ASP A 34 6.47 4.74 3.53
N ILE A 35 7.01 3.52 3.51
CA ILE A 35 7.12 2.67 4.71
C ILE A 35 8.55 2.72 5.27
N GLN A 36 8.88 3.83 5.92
CA GLN A 36 10.23 4.16 6.41
C GLN A 36 10.75 3.31 7.58
N GLY A 37 10.02 2.29 8.05
CA GLY A 37 10.42 1.46 9.17
C GLY A 37 9.30 0.55 9.69
N ALA A 38 9.66 -0.36 10.61
CA ALA A 38 8.75 -1.35 11.18
C ALA A 38 7.51 -0.70 11.83
N ASP A 39 7.70 0.40 12.56
CA ASP A 39 6.59 1.16 13.15
C ASP A 39 5.68 1.80 12.09
N SER A 40 6.23 2.16 10.93
CA SER A 40 5.42 2.68 9.81
C SER A 40 4.57 1.57 9.20
N ALA A 41 5.14 0.38 9.03
CA ALA A 41 4.40 -0.79 8.58
C ALA A 41 3.25 -1.12 9.55
N ASP A 42 3.51 -1.13 10.87
CA ASP A 42 2.48 -1.38 11.88
C ASP A 42 1.35 -0.34 11.85
N ARG A 43 1.67 0.94 11.62
CA ARG A 43 0.64 1.98 11.47
C ARG A 43 -0.27 1.70 10.27
N VAL A 44 0.30 1.35 9.12
CA VAL A 44 -0.47 1.07 7.90
C VAL A 44 -1.29 -0.20 8.05
N ILE A 45 -0.74 -1.26 8.64
CA ILE A 45 -1.46 -2.50 8.97
C ILE A 45 -2.67 -2.19 9.86
N ASN A 46 -2.48 -1.38 10.91
CA ASN A 46 -3.59 -0.95 11.78
C ASN A 46 -4.65 -0.15 11.02
N GLN A 47 -4.27 0.75 10.11
CA GLN A 47 -5.23 1.47 9.27
C GLN A 47 -6.05 0.52 8.38
N LEU A 48 -5.41 -0.50 7.80
CA LEU A 48 -6.09 -1.53 7.02
C LEU A 48 -7.06 -2.35 7.88
N HIS A 49 -6.64 -2.77 9.08
CA HIS A 49 -7.52 -3.47 10.03
C HIS A 49 -8.75 -2.64 10.42
N GLU A 50 -8.56 -1.37 10.77
CA GLU A 50 -9.67 -0.49 11.15
C GLU A 50 -10.61 -0.27 9.97
N ALA A 51 -10.07 -0.08 8.76
CA ALA A 51 -10.88 0.04 7.57
C ALA A 51 -11.65 -1.24 7.23
N ALA A 52 -11.13 -2.42 7.58
CA ALA A 52 -11.80 -3.70 7.34
C ALA A 52 -12.99 -3.92 8.29
N LYS A 53 -12.94 -3.34 9.50
CA LYS A 53 -14.03 -3.40 10.49
C LYS A 53 -15.22 -2.51 10.15
N LEU A 54 -15.05 -1.54 9.25
CA LEU A 54 -16.12 -0.66 8.79
C LEU A 54 -17.02 -1.43 7.81
N GLU A 55 -17.90 -2.28 8.34
CA GLU A 55 -18.77 -3.23 7.62
C GLU A 55 -19.80 -2.60 6.66
N SER A 56 -19.81 -1.28 6.41
CA SER A 56 -20.76 -0.66 5.48
C SER A 56 -20.25 0.62 4.79
N PRO A 57 -20.48 0.77 3.46
CA PRO A 57 -20.26 2.01 2.73
C PRO A 57 -21.01 3.19 3.38
N PRO A 58 -20.52 4.45 3.29
CA PRO A 58 -19.63 4.96 2.24
C PRO A 58 -18.15 5.12 2.65
N TYR A 59 -17.69 4.46 3.73
CA TYR A 59 -16.34 4.67 4.28
C TYR A 59 -15.39 3.49 4.09
N GLY A 60 -15.50 2.76 2.99
CA GLY A 60 -14.29 2.34 2.30
C GLY A 60 -13.75 3.58 1.59
N GLY A 61 -12.55 4.01 1.92
CA GLY A 61 -12.09 5.32 1.51
C GLY A 61 -10.59 5.46 1.64
N TYR A 62 -10.08 6.50 1.01
CA TYR A 62 -8.69 6.92 1.05
C TYR A 62 -8.10 6.77 2.46
N LEU A 63 -7.05 5.95 2.55
CA LEU A 63 -6.38 5.63 3.81
C LEU A 63 -5.16 6.51 4.04
N GLY A 64 -4.56 7.03 2.97
CA GLY A 64 -3.48 7.99 3.09
C GLY A 64 -2.77 8.29 1.78
N SER A 65 -2.00 9.37 1.84
CA SER A 65 -0.87 9.64 0.94
C SER A 65 0.40 9.53 1.77
N GLY A 66 1.39 8.87 1.20
CA GLY A 66 2.77 8.96 1.65
C GLY A 66 3.50 10.10 0.96
N ASN A 67 4.81 9.93 0.81
CA ASN A 67 5.70 10.81 0.08
C ASN A 67 5.48 10.74 -1.43
N ALA A 68 5.21 9.55 -1.97
CA ALA A 68 5.07 9.35 -3.41
C ALA A 68 3.82 8.58 -3.84
N HIS A 69 3.14 7.89 -2.92
CA HIS A 69 2.01 7.03 -3.27
C HIS A 69 0.74 7.40 -2.53
N HIS A 70 -0.38 7.13 -3.19
CA HIS A 70 -1.71 7.23 -2.62
C HIS A 70 -2.31 5.83 -2.49
N TRP A 71 -2.94 5.55 -1.35
CA TRP A 71 -3.66 4.29 -1.18
C TRP A 71 -5.01 4.44 -0.49
N GLY A 72 -5.88 3.49 -0.78
CA GLY A 72 -7.21 3.38 -0.19
C GLY A 72 -7.66 1.94 -0.17
N MET A 73 -8.67 1.66 0.68
CA MET A 73 -9.28 0.34 0.72
C MET A 73 -10.79 0.45 0.54
N PHE A 74 -11.33 -0.39 -0.34
CA PHE A 74 -12.77 -0.48 -0.58
C PHE A 74 -13.16 -1.93 -0.84
N LYS A 75 -14.19 -2.43 -0.13
CA LYS A 75 -14.68 -3.82 -0.25
C LYS A 75 -13.55 -4.88 -0.18
N GLY A 76 -12.62 -4.70 0.76
CA GLY A 76 -11.48 -5.61 0.96
C GLY A 76 -10.39 -5.54 -0.11
N ILE A 77 -10.47 -4.58 -1.03
CA ILE A 77 -9.45 -4.34 -2.06
C ILE A 77 -8.67 -3.09 -1.70
N VAL A 78 -7.35 -3.26 -1.58
CA VAL A 78 -6.37 -2.18 -1.40
C VAL A 78 -5.89 -1.75 -2.77
N TYR A 79 -6.03 -0.47 -3.07
CA TYR A 79 -5.51 0.13 -4.29
C TYR A 79 -4.41 1.11 -3.95
N ILE A 80 -3.30 1.02 -4.68
CA ILE A 80 -2.10 1.84 -4.50
C ILE A 80 -1.71 2.40 -5.87
N ARG A 81 -1.35 3.68 -5.92
CA ARG A 81 -0.79 4.31 -7.11
C ARG A 81 0.35 5.25 -6.77
N CYS A 82 1.32 5.34 -7.65
CA CYS A 82 2.33 6.38 -7.65
C CYS A 82 1.73 7.70 -8.13
N GLU A 83 2.10 8.82 -7.51
CA GLU A 83 1.74 10.16 -7.97
C GLU A 83 2.50 10.56 -9.24
N TYR A 84 3.69 10.00 -9.45
CA TYR A 84 4.63 10.45 -10.47
C TYR A 84 4.72 9.56 -11.71
N VAL A 85 4.24 8.31 -11.63
CA VAL A 85 4.33 7.34 -12.72
C VAL A 85 2.95 6.71 -12.94
N GLU A 86 2.30 7.09 -14.04
CA GLU A 86 0.90 6.74 -14.31
C GLU A 86 0.67 5.24 -14.43
N GLU A 87 1.63 4.49 -14.97
CA GLU A 87 1.51 3.04 -15.14
C GLU A 87 1.64 2.28 -13.82
N MET A 88 2.21 2.91 -12.78
CA MET A 88 2.44 2.29 -11.49
C MET A 88 1.18 2.39 -10.62
N LYS A 89 0.33 1.37 -10.80
CA LYS A 89 -0.94 1.17 -10.10
C LYS A 89 -1.09 -0.31 -9.79
N VAL A 90 -1.64 -0.64 -8.63
CA VAL A 90 -1.86 -2.02 -8.23
C VAL A 90 -3.11 -2.17 -7.39
N ALA A 91 -3.81 -3.29 -7.58
CA ALA A 91 -4.92 -3.71 -6.73
C ALA A 91 -4.56 -5.04 -6.06
N MET A 92 -4.68 -5.08 -4.73
CA MET A 92 -4.38 -6.23 -3.87
C MET A 92 -5.60 -6.54 -3.00
N THR A 93 -5.74 -7.79 -2.55
CA THR A 93 -6.66 -8.02 -1.43
C THR A 93 -6.06 -7.45 -0.13
N TYR A 94 -6.91 -7.23 0.85
CA TYR A 94 -6.50 -6.86 2.20
C TYR A 94 -5.43 -7.81 2.76
N GLU A 95 -5.60 -9.12 2.61
CA GLU A 95 -4.65 -10.13 3.08
C GLU A 95 -3.30 -10.03 2.36
N GLN A 96 -3.32 -9.80 1.05
CA GLN A 96 -2.09 -9.63 0.25
C GLN A 96 -1.32 -8.37 0.68
N ALA A 97 -2.02 -7.26 0.92
CA ALA A 97 -1.41 -6.01 1.38
C ALA A 97 -0.81 -6.15 2.79
N VAL A 98 -1.54 -6.78 3.72
CA VAL A 98 -1.04 -7.06 5.07
C VAL A 98 0.17 -7.99 5.03
N SER A 99 0.12 -9.06 4.23
CA SER A 99 1.24 -10.00 4.09
C SER A 99 2.50 -9.31 3.56
N ALA A 100 2.37 -8.45 2.54
CA ALA A 100 3.49 -7.68 2.00
C ALA A 100 4.10 -6.75 3.07
N LEU A 101 3.28 -6.06 3.87
CA LEU A 101 3.74 -5.19 4.95
C LEU A 101 4.41 -5.97 6.09
N GLU A 102 3.87 -7.12 6.48
CA GLU A 102 4.47 -7.97 7.52
C GLU A 102 5.82 -8.54 7.09
N ASN A 103 5.92 -9.00 5.84
CA ASN A 103 7.18 -9.50 5.29
C ASN A 103 8.20 -8.37 5.16
N TYR A 104 7.78 -7.20 4.69
CA TYR A 104 8.65 -6.03 4.63
C TYR A 104 9.10 -5.57 6.01
N LYS A 105 8.25 -5.66 7.04
CA LYS A 105 8.61 -5.40 8.43
C LYS A 105 9.70 -6.37 8.92
N LYS A 106 9.56 -7.68 8.69
CA LYS A 106 10.60 -8.67 9.05
C LYS A 106 11.92 -8.34 8.35
N PHE A 107 11.84 -8.00 7.08
CA PHE A 107 12.96 -7.59 6.26
C PHE A 107 13.64 -6.29 6.76
N LEU A 108 12.87 -5.30 7.24
CA LEU A 108 13.39 -4.09 7.88
C LEU A 108 14.11 -4.37 9.21
N LEU A 109 13.61 -5.34 9.99
CA LEU A 109 14.17 -5.72 11.29
C LEU A 109 15.40 -6.64 11.18
N SER A 110 15.62 -7.25 10.01
CA SER A 110 16.81 -8.05 9.75
C SER A 110 18.09 -7.20 9.75
N LYS A 111 19.25 -7.79 10.08
CA LYS A 111 20.54 -7.09 10.09
C LYS A 111 21.02 -6.81 8.66
N ARG A 112 20.48 -5.77 8.03
CA ARG A 112 20.83 -5.35 6.65
C ARG A 112 22.31 -5.09 6.42
N THR A 113 23.07 -4.81 7.48
CA THR A 113 24.49 -4.50 7.42
C THR A 113 25.40 -5.71 7.67
N ASP A 114 24.86 -6.91 7.88
CA ASP A 114 25.64 -8.14 8.03
C ASP A 114 25.74 -8.86 6.67
N PRO A 115 26.88 -8.77 5.96
CA PRO A 115 27.03 -9.40 4.65
C PRO A 115 26.99 -10.93 4.72
N ALA A 116 27.24 -11.53 5.89
CA ALA A 116 27.20 -12.97 6.09
C ALA A 116 25.77 -13.49 6.30
N ASN A 117 24.81 -12.60 6.59
CA ASN A 117 23.41 -12.96 6.82
C ASN A 117 22.49 -11.91 6.18
N PRO A 118 22.41 -11.90 4.83
CA PRO A 118 21.55 -10.97 4.13
C PRO A 118 20.08 -11.20 4.52
N PRO A 119 19.24 -10.15 4.46
CA PRO A 119 17.81 -10.29 4.65
C PRO A 119 17.20 -11.33 3.69
N GLU A 120 16.28 -12.15 4.19
CA GLU A 120 15.54 -13.09 3.35
C GLU A 120 14.65 -12.35 2.35
N THR A 121 14.60 -12.85 1.11
CA THR A 121 13.67 -12.40 0.07
C THR A 121 12.24 -12.81 0.43
N PHE A 122 11.25 -12.06 -0.03
CA PHE A 122 9.85 -12.43 0.14
C PHE A 122 9.07 -12.25 -1.15
N GLU A 123 7.99 -13.03 -1.27
CA GLU A 123 7.06 -12.94 -2.38
C GLU A 123 6.03 -11.83 -2.13
N ILE A 124 5.63 -11.18 -3.22
CA ILE A 124 4.49 -10.29 -3.24
C ILE A 124 3.46 -10.82 -4.23
N GLU A 125 2.19 -10.66 -3.86
CA GLU A 125 1.06 -11.05 -4.68
C GLU A 125 0.11 -9.89 -4.88
N TYR A 126 -0.49 -9.82 -6.05
CA TYR A 126 -1.51 -8.83 -6.37
C TYR A 126 -2.53 -9.39 -7.38
N GLN A 127 -3.67 -8.72 -7.48
CA GLN A 127 -4.75 -9.12 -8.37
C GLN A 127 -4.57 -8.52 -9.76
N LEU A 128 -4.39 -7.19 -9.82
CA LEU A 128 -4.38 -6.41 -11.05
C LEU A 128 -3.32 -5.31 -10.97
N GLU A 129 -2.84 -4.84 -12.12
CA GLU A 129 -1.88 -3.75 -12.22
C GLU A 129 -2.24 -2.79 -13.37
N GLY A 130 -1.67 -1.58 -13.35
CA GLY A 130 -1.90 -0.56 -14.37
C GLY A 130 -3.36 -0.11 -14.44
N ASP A 131 -3.82 0.23 -15.65
CA ASP A 131 -5.17 0.77 -15.84
C ASP A 131 -6.29 -0.21 -15.50
N GLU A 132 -6.02 -1.52 -15.59
CA GLU A 132 -6.98 -2.55 -15.18
C GLU A 132 -7.23 -2.50 -13.67
N ALA A 133 -6.20 -2.24 -12.86
CA ALA A 133 -6.35 -2.03 -11.42
C ALA A 133 -7.18 -0.79 -11.11
N ALA A 134 -6.95 0.31 -11.83
CA ALA A 134 -7.71 1.55 -11.67
C ALA A 134 -9.18 1.37 -12.05
N ASP A 135 -9.47 0.80 -13.23
CA ASP A 135 -10.84 0.56 -13.69
C ASP A 135 -11.59 -0.33 -12.70
N PHE A 136 -10.95 -1.40 -12.23
CA PHE A 136 -11.54 -2.28 -11.23
C PHE A 136 -11.86 -1.54 -9.92
N TYR A 137 -10.92 -0.77 -9.38
CA TYR A 137 -11.12 -0.10 -8.11
C TYR A 137 -12.15 1.04 -8.18
N PHE A 138 -12.03 1.93 -9.18
CA PHE A 138 -12.89 3.11 -9.26
C PHE A 138 -14.26 2.80 -9.89
N ASN A 139 -14.28 2.10 -11.02
CA ASN A 139 -15.52 1.94 -11.81
C ASN A 139 -16.31 0.71 -11.39
N LYS A 140 -15.64 -0.43 -11.12
CA LYS A 140 -16.34 -1.68 -10.77
C LYS A 140 -16.69 -1.77 -9.30
N LEU A 141 -15.78 -1.37 -8.41
CA LEU A 141 -16.05 -1.42 -6.97
C LEU A 141 -16.76 -0.16 -6.46
N GLY A 142 -16.46 1.01 -7.04
CA GLY A 142 -16.89 2.32 -6.54
C GLY A 142 -15.95 2.92 -5.49
N GLY A 143 -14.69 2.51 -5.48
CA GLY A 143 -13.67 3.04 -4.59
C GLY A 143 -13.33 4.50 -4.88
N ARG A 144 -12.64 5.16 -3.94
CA ARG A 144 -12.17 6.54 -4.09
C ARG A 144 -10.81 6.75 -3.43
N LEU A 145 -10.03 7.67 -3.99
CA LEU A 145 -8.84 8.23 -3.38
C LEU A 145 -9.05 9.73 -3.13
N GLY A 146 -8.48 10.25 -2.04
CA GLY A 146 -8.72 11.58 -1.53
C GLY A 146 -9.97 11.71 -0.64
N TYR A 147 -10.00 12.81 0.11
CA TYR A 147 -11.14 13.22 0.94
C TYR A 147 -11.91 14.35 0.25
N THR A 148 -13.23 14.36 0.40
CA THR A 148 -14.05 15.51 0.06
C THR A 148 -13.65 16.73 0.92
N LEU A 149 -14.01 17.94 0.46
CA LEU A 149 -13.74 19.16 1.22
C LEU A 149 -14.36 19.10 2.63
N GLU A 150 -15.55 18.54 2.76
CA GLU A 150 -16.26 18.41 4.04
C GLU A 150 -15.58 17.39 4.97
N GLU A 151 -15.13 16.25 4.45
CA GLU A 151 -14.34 15.28 5.22
C GLU A 151 -13.01 15.90 5.69
N ARG A 152 -12.33 16.68 4.84
CA ARG A 152 -11.11 17.42 5.24
C ARG A 152 -11.38 18.42 6.37
N LYS A 153 -12.48 19.18 6.28
CA LYS A 153 -12.88 20.12 7.35
C LYS A 153 -13.21 19.39 8.65
N ALA A 154 -13.92 18.26 8.57
CA ALA A 154 -14.28 17.45 9.75
C ALA A 154 -13.04 16.89 10.47
N MET A 155 -12.08 16.32 9.73
CA MET A 155 -10.84 15.80 10.30
C MET A 155 -9.98 16.92 10.92
N ALA A 156 -9.85 18.07 10.24
CA ALA A 156 -9.11 19.22 10.78
C ALA A 156 -9.74 19.74 12.08
N LYS A 157 -11.07 19.70 12.19
CA LYS A 157 -11.80 20.07 13.41
C LYS A 157 -11.54 19.06 14.54
N GLU A 158 -11.52 17.76 14.24
CA GLU A 158 -11.28 16.70 15.23
C GLU A 158 -9.83 16.71 15.74
N GLN A 159 -8.84 16.91 14.86
CA GLN A 159 -7.43 17.06 15.26
C GLN A 159 -7.24 18.26 16.20
N LYS A 160 -7.90 19.40 15.92
CA LYS A 160 -7.89 20.57 16.83
C LYS A 160 -8.53 20.30 18.19
N ARG A 161 -9.49 19.37 18.29
CA ARG A 161 -10.09 18.98 19.58
C ARG A 161 -9.19 18.06 20.39
N ARG A 162 -8.46 17.16 19.71
CA ARG A 162 -7.52 16.22 20.33
C ARG A 162 -6.25 16.88 20.84
N GLY A 163 -5.71 17.87 20.11
CA GLY A 163 -4.52 18.63 20.53
C GLY A 163 -4.76 19.70 21.60
N LYS A 164 -5.99 19.81 22.13
CA LYS A 164 -6.37 20.72 23.23
C LYS A 164 -6.57 20.01 24.57
N LYS A 165 -6.37 18.69 24.64
CA LYS A 165 -6.31 17.91 25.88
C LYS A 165 -4.86 17.64 26.22
#